data_AF-A0AA36XNZ1-F1
#
_entry.id   AF-A0AA36XNZ1-F1
#
_cell.length_a   1.000
_cell.length_b   1.000
_cell.length_c   1.000
_cell.angle_alpha   90.00
_cell.angle_beta   90.00
_cell.angle_gamma   90.00
#
_symmetry.space_group_name_H-M   'P 1'
#
loop_
_entity.id
_entity.type
_entity.pdbx_description
1 polymer ?
#
loop_
_entity_poly.entity_id
_entity_poly.type
_entity_poly.pdbx_seq_one_letter_code
_entity_poly.pdbx_strand_id
1 'polypeptide(L)'
;MFQWSSQNSLSQSKLVKSSSLWFVLVPVFAKVLDGFNGKLSFTFDGTKYELTLMLPFSWQLLFFASLFFMIAGFIYQAKCNEIIKRYSSYSDFKSEGNTRLQINKHLKSVVWDNEQAKVRPSYADVLDSYIDNYTSINSSTLNNNTDYLPALDNLSKSKGEDSNAFYFVYNISNTNNKNWLKASLAFYIIGFICLLMIAISNISFVIKSMY
;
A
#
# COMPACT_ATOMS: atom_id res chain seq x y z
N MET A 1 -15.52 7.74 0.60
CA MET A 1 -14.57 7.80 1.73
C MET A 1 -13.34 7.00 1.32
N PHE A 2 -12.13 7.56 1.39
CA PHE A 2 -10.92 6.83 0.97
C PHE A 2 -10.66 5.63 1.90
N GLN A 3 -10.26 4.51 1.32
CA GLN A 3 -10.14 3.21 1.98
C GLN A 3 -8.82 2.53 1.59
N TRP A 4 -8.26 1.73 2.51
CA TRP A 4 -7.07 0.92 2.24
C TRP A 4 -7.30 -0.14 1.14
N SER A 5 -8.51 -0.68 1.04
CA SER A 5 -8.89 -1.64 0.00
C SER A 5 -8.75 -1.04 -1.41
N SER A 6 -9.13 0.23 -1.59
CA SER A 6 -8.93 0.95 -2.86
C SER A 6 -7.44 1.20 -3.17
N GLN A 7 -6.58 1.32 -2.16
CA GLN A 7 -5.14 1.41 -2.38
C GLN A 7 -4.50 0.05 -2.66
N ASN A 8 -5.09 -1.05 -2.20
CA ASN A 8 -4.59 -2.38 -2.52
C ASN A 8 -4.57 -2.60 -4.03
N SER A 9 -5.65 -2.24 -4.74
CA SER A 9 -5.68 -2.36 -6.21
C SER A 9 -4.63 -1.48 -6.91
N LEU A 10 -4.35 -0.27 -6.39
CA LEU A 10 -3.29 0.61 -6.89
C LEU A 10 -1.90 0.00 -6.66
N SER A 11 -1.63 -0.48 -5.45
CA SER A 11 -0.35 -1.10 -5.07
C SER A 11 -0.09 -2.39 -5.86
N GLN A 12 -1.13 -3.18 -6.10
CA GLN A 12 -1.04 -4.43 -6.86
C GLN A 12 -0.99 -4.22 -8.38
N SER A 13 -1.18 -2.99 -8.86
CA SER A 13 -1.16 -2.69 -10.30
C SER A 13 0.20 -3.02 -10.92
N LYS A 14 0.17 -3.63 -12.12
CA LYS A 14 1.39 -3.99 -12.86
C LYS A 14 2.27 -2.78 -13.13
N LEU A 15 1.65 -1.62 -13.34
CA LEU A 15 2.34 -0.35 -13.59
C LEU A 15 3.16 0.05 -12.36
N VAL A 16 2.57 0.15 -11.17
CA VAL A 16 3.30 0.51 -9.94
C VAL A 16 4.43 -0.48 -9.63
N LYS A 17 4.16 -1.79 -9.74
CA LYS A 17 5.18 -2.83 -9.50
C LYS A 17 6.35 -2.73 -10.50
N SER A 18 6.03 -2.58 -11.78
CA SER A 18 7.05 -2.41 -12.84
C SER A 18 7.83 -1.11 -12.66
N SER A 19 7.13 -0.01 -12.34
CA SER A 19 7.76 1.29 -12.10
C SER A 19 8.72 1.25 -10.91
N SER A 20 8.44 0.47 -9.87
CA SER A 20 9.35 0.36 -8.72
C SER A 20 10.69 -0.30 -9.07
N LEU A 21 10.76 -1.17 -10.09
CA LEU A 21 12.01 -1.77 -10.56
C LEU A 21 13.00 -0.72 -11.08
N TRP A 22 12.50 0.35 -11.67
CA TRP A 22 13.32 1.44 -12.20
C TRP A 22 14.08 2.21 -11.11
N PHE A 23 13.63 2.17 -9.85
CA PHE A 23 14.39 2.77 -8.74
C PHE A 23 15.79 2.14 -8.59
N VAL A 24 15.90 0.83 -8.85
CA VAL A 24 17.18 0.09 -8.80
C VAL A 24 17.92 0.17 -10.12
N LEU A 25 17.20 0.10 -11.25
CA LEU A 25 17.83 0.10 -12.56
C LEU A 25 18.41 1.46 -12.96
N VAL A 26 17.73 2.57 -12.63
CA VAL A 26 18.17 3.90 -13.08
C VAL A 26 19.57 4.27 -12.56
N PRO A 27 19.92 4.09 -11.26
CA PRO A 27 21.29 4.35 -10.79
C PRO A 27 22.35 3.46 -11.45
N VAL A 28 22.02 2.19 -11.74
CA VAL A 28 22.92 1.27 -12.44
C VAL A 28 23.18 1.74 -13.87
N PHE A 29 22.11 2.07 -14.61
CA PHE A 29 22.23 2.63 -15.96
C PHE A 29 22.98 3.95 -15.96
N ALA A 30 22.69 4.85 -15.01
CA ALA A 30 23.40 6.12 -14.87
C ALA A 30 24.90 5.88 -14.69
N LYS A 31 25.30 4.95 -13.82
CA LYS A 31 26.71 4.62 -13.58
C LYS A 31 27.40 3.96 -14.78
N VAL A 32 26.68 3.12 -15.54
CA VAL A 32 27.19 2.50 -16.78
C VAL A 32 27.35 3.55 -17.89
N LEU A 33 26.42 4.50 -17.97
CA LEU A 33 26.40 5.56 -18.97
C LEU A 33 27.25 6.78 -18.59
N ASP A 34 27.73 6.89 -17.35
CA ASP A 34 28.56 8.01 -16.88
C ASP A 34 29.89 8.11 -17.65
N GLY A 35 30.37 6.99 -18.18
CA GLY A 35 31.53 6.95 -19.10
C GLY A 35 31.19 7.29 -20.56
N PHE A 36 29.92 7.58 -20.86
CA PHE A 36 29.41 7.74 -22.20
C PHE A 36 28.99 9.20 -22.42
N ASN A 37 29.82 9.97 -23.13
CA ASN A 37 29.58 11.41 -23.41
C ASN A 37 28.42 11.69 -24.38
N GLY A 38 27.44 10.79 -24.49
CA GLY A 38 26.28 10.91 -25.38
C GLY A 38 26.60 10.91 -26.88
N LYS A 39 27.88 10.78 -27.26
CA LYS A 39 28.36 10.80 -28.64
C LYS A 39 29.15 9.53 -28.93
N LEU A 40 28.61 8.70 -29.82
CA LEU A 40 29.38 7.63 -30.44
C LEU A 40 30.07 8.19 -31.68
N SER A 41 31.39 8.34 -31.62
CA SER A 41 32.18 8.62 -32.80
C SER A 41 32.68 7.32 -33.41
N PHE A 42 32.30 7.07 -34.66
CA PHE A 42 32.84 5.96 -35.44
C PHE A 42 33.38 6.49 -36.77
N THR A 43 34.53 5.94 -37.16
CA THR A 43 35.22 6.34 -38.40
C THR A 43 34.99 5.25 -39.42
N PHE A 44 34.27 5.57 -40.50
CA PHE A 44 34.05 4.64 -41.60
C PHE A 44 34.51 5.35 -42.88
N ASP A 45 35.46 4.72 -43.57
CA ASP A 45 36.07 5.24 -44.81
C ASP A 45 36.69 6.65 -44.67
N GLY A 46 37.35 6.92 -43.53
CA GLY A 46 38.01 8.21 -43.26
C GLY A 46 37.08 9.33 -42.80
N THR A 47 35.76 9.19 -42.97
CA THR A 47 34.76 10.11 -42.45
C THR A 47 34.39 9.79 -41.00
N LYS A 48 34.41 10.81 -40.13
CA LYS A 48 33.93 10.72 -38.74
C LYS A 48 32.43 10.95 -38.70
N TYR A 49 31.69 9.96 -38.20
CA TYR A 49 30.27 10.10 -37.90
C TYR A 49 30.09 10.22 -36.38
N GLU A 50 29.37 11.24 -35.93
CA GLU A 50 28.99 11.42 -34.52
C GLU A 50 27.50 11.09 -34.36
N LEU A 51 27.18 9.98 -33.68
CA LEU A 51 25.81 9.62 -33.33
C LEU A 51 25.52 10.15 -31.93
N THR A 52 24.64 11.16 -31.85
CA THR A 52 24.22 11.73 -30.57
C THR A 52 23.02 10.95 -30.04
N LEU A 53 23.24 10.13 -29.02
CA LEU A 53 22.17 9.39 -28.35
C LEU A 53 21.50 10.31 -27.33
N MET A 54 20.47 11.03 -27.75
CA MET A 54 19.61 11.78 -26.85
C MET A 54 18.34 10.96 -26.57
N LEU A 55 18.12 10.60 -25.30
CA LEU A 55 16.87 9.95 -24.92
C LEU A 55 15.72 10.97 -24.88
N PRO A 56 14.52 10.58 -25.35
CA PRO A 56 13.36 11.47 -25.39
C PRO A 56 12.74 11.72 -24.01
N PHE A 57 13.11 10.93 -22.99
CA PHE A 57 12.64 11.08 -21.62
C PHE A 57 13.76 11.37 -20.62
N SER A 58 13.39 12.07 -19.56
CA SER A 58 14.27 12.31 -18.41
C SER A 58 14.30 11.09 -17.49
N TRP A 59 15.48 10.50 -17.37
CA TRP A 59 15.78 9.44 -16.40
C TRP A 59 15.53 9.88 -14.96
N GLN A 60 15.70 11.17 -14.67
CA GLN A 60 15.46 11.73 -13.34
C GLN A 60 13.97 11.67 -12.97
N LEU A 61 13.09 12.06 -13.89
CA LEU A 61 11.63 11.97 -13.70
C LEU A 61 11.18 10.52 -13.51
N LEU A 62 11.78 9.59 -14.27
CA LEU A 62 11.50 8.16 -14.12
C LEU A 62 11.93 7.66 -12.73
N PHE A 63 13.12 8.03 -12.28
CA PHE A 63 13.61 7.71 -10.95
C PHE A 63 12.70 8.26 -9.84
N PHE A 64 12.27 9.52 -9.93
CA PHE A 64 11.37 10.11 -8.94
C PHE A 64 10.01 9.41 -8.93
N ALA A 65 9.46 9.07 -10.09
CA ALA A 65 8.22 8.29 -10.17
C ALA A 65 8.36 6.96 -9.41
N SER A 66 9.45 6.23 -9.66
CA SER A 66 9.75 4.96 -8.99
C SER A 66 9.95 5.11 -7.49
N LEU A 67 10.68 6.14 -7.05
CA LEU A 67 10.90 6.45 -5.65
C LEU A 67 9.57 6.70 -4.93
N PHE A 68 8.69 7.52 -5.51
CA PHE A 68 7.40 7.82 -4.90
C PHE A 68 6.48 6.60 -4.84
N PHE A 69 6.44 5.77 -5.89
CA PHE A 69 5.71 4.51 -5.85
C PHE A 69 6.26 3.54 -4.81
N MET A 70 7.59 3.49 -4.64
CA MET A 70 8.23 2.67 -3.61
C MET A 70 7.87 3.16 -2.21
N ILE A 71 7.93 4.48 -1.96
CA ILE A 71 7.54 5.06 -0.67
C ILE A 71 6.05 4.81 -0.39
N ALA A 72 5.17 5.00 -1.38
CA ALA A 72 3.75 4.72 -1.25
C ALA A 72 3.49 3.25 -0.91
N GLY A 73 4.14 2.33 -1.65
CA GLY A 73 4.08 0.90 -1.40
C GLY A 73 4.59 0.53 -0.01
N PHE A 74 5.68 1.13 0.45
CA PHE A 74 6.23 0.92 1.78
C PHE A 74 5.28 1.38 2.88
N ILE A 75 4.71 2.59 2.76
CA ILE A 75 3.71 3.10 3.71
C ILE A 75 2.49 2.17 3.75
N TYR A 76 2.00 1.75 2.58
CA TYR A 76 0.90 0.79 2.47
C TYR A 76 1.22 -0.51 3.20
N GLN A 77 2.39 -1.12 2.94
CA GLN A 77 2.78 -2.38 3.57
C GLN A 77 2.94 -2.25 5.09
N ALA A 78 3.51 -1.14 5.57
CA ALA A 78 3.79 -0.92 6.97
C ALA A 78 2.56 -0.53 7.80
N LYS A 79 1.58 0.18 7.20
CA LYS A 79 0.45 0.77 7.95
C LYS A 79 -0.90 0.14 7.65
N CYS A 80 -1.07 -0.55 6.53
CA CYS A 80 -2.28 -1.29 6.22
C CYS A 80 -2.34 -2.59 7.03
N ASN A 81 -3.50 -2.87 7.64
CA ASN A 81 -3.69 -4.09 8.40
C ASN A 81 -3.66 -5.32 7.49
N GLU A 82 -3.12 -6.44 7.97
CA GLU A 82 -2.99 -7.69 7.22
C GLU A 82 -4.33 -8.22 6.70
N ILE A 83 -5.44 -8.02 7.44
CA ILE A 83 -6.76 -8.49 7.01
C ILE A 83 -7.18 -7.87 5.67
N ILE A 84 -6.82 -6.61 5.40
CA ILE A 84 -7.11 -5.92 4.14
C ILE A 84 -6.12 -6.31 3.03
N LYS A 85 -4.86 -6.54 3.41
CA LYS A 85 -3.79 -6.89 2.46
C LYS A 85 -3.98 -8.29 1.88
N ARG A 86 -4.41 -9.24 2.70
CA ARG A 86 -4.45 -10.67 2.36
C ARG A 86 -5.80 -11.13 1.82
N TYR A 87 -6.91 -10.60 2.35
CA TYR A 87 -8.24 -11.15 2.07
C TYR A 87 -9.11 -10.11 1.38
N SER A 88 -9.72 -10.47 0.25
CA SER A 88 -10.66 -9.59 -0.45
C SER A 88 -12.10 -9.81 0.00
N SER A 89 -12.40 -11.03 0.47
CA SER A 89 -13.72 -11.45 0.95
C SER A 89 -13.61 -12.40 2.15
N TYR A 90 -14.74 -12.59 2.85
CA TYR A 90 -14.83 -13.62 3.88
C TYR A 90 -14.62 -15.05 3.33
N SER A 91 -14.98 -15.29 2.07
CA SER A 91 -14.77 -16.60 1.43
C SER A 91 -13.27 -16.93 1.31
N ASP A 92 -12.45 -15.94 0.95
CA ASP A 92 -10.98 -16.08 0.87
C ASP A 92 -10.38 -16.31 2.27
N PHE A 93 -10.87 -15.56 3.25
CA PHE A 93 -10.44 -15.72 4.64
C PHE A 93 -10.71 -17.14 5.16
N LYS A 94 -11.90 -17.67 4.88
CA LYS A 94 -12.32 -19.00 5.31
C LYS A 94 -11.63 -20.13 4.53
N SER A 95 -11.35 -19.95 3.23
CA SER A 95 -10.67 -20.97 2.43
C SER A 95 -9.24 -21.25 2.89
N GLU A 96 -8.59 -20.26 3.51
CA GLU A 96 -7.28 -20.42 4.18
C GLU A 96 -7.36 -21.07 5.58
N GLY A 97 -8.55 -21.49 6.02
CA GLY A 97 -8.75 -22.15 7.32
C GLY A 97 -8.74 -21.19 8.51
N ASN A 98 -8.88 -19.88 8.28
CA ASN A 98 -8.98 -18.92 9.36
C ASN A 98 -10.35 -19.00 10.05
N THR A 99 -10.34 -18.77 11.36
CA THR A 99 -11.50 -18.85 12.24
C THR A 99 -11.78 -17.52 12.93
N ARG A 100 -12.82 -17.50 13.78
CA ARG A 100 -13.13 -16.37 14.66
C ARG A 100 -11.92 -15.87 15.48
N LEU A 101 -11.01 -16.77 15.87
CA LEU A 101 -9.81 -16.39 16.61
C LEU A 101 -8.92 -15.41 15.83
N GLN A 102 -8.76 -15.64 14.52
CA GLN A 102 -7.98 -14.78 13.65
C GLN A 102 -8.68 -13.43 13.43
N ILE A 103 -10.02 -13.42 13.34
CA ILE A 103 -10.80 -12.18 13.29
C ILE A 103 -10.53 -11.34 14.56
N ASN A 104 -10.61 -11.97 15.73
CA ASN A 104 -10.38 -11.31 17.02
C ASN A 104 -8.94 -10.82 17.16
N LYS A 105 -7.95 -11.60 16.67
CA LYS A 105 -6.55 -11.18 16.59
C LYS A 105 -6.36 -9.93 15.72
N HIS A 106 -7.01 -9.87 14.56
CA HIS A 106 -6.96 -8.69 13.70
C HIS A 106 -7.64 -7.48 14.35
N LEU A 107 -8.77 -7.66 15.03
CA LEU A 107 -9.41 -6.60 15.79
C LEU A 107 -8.48 -6.05 16.88
N LYS A 108 -7.90 -6.94 17.69
CA LYS A 108 -6.93 -6.60 18.75
C LYS A 108 -5.78 -5.76 18.21
N SER A 109 -5.22 -6.10 17.03
CA SER A 109 -4.13 -5.34 16.42
C SER A 109 -4.50 -3.88 16.04
N VAL A 110 -5.79 -3.58 15.91
CA VAL A 110 -6.28 -2.24 15.57
C VAL A 110 -6.65 -1.46 16.82
N VAL A 111 -7.38 -2.09 17.74
CA VAL A 111 -7.98 -1.41 18.89
C VAL A 111 -7.07 -1.36 20.11
N TRP A 112 -6.08 -2.26 20.21
CA TRP A 112 -5.18 -2.34 21.36
C TRP A 112 -3.95 -1.45 21.19
N ASP A 113 -3.55 -0.80 22.27
CA ASP A 113 -2.26 -0.12 22.41
C ASP A 113 -1.31 -1.01 23.22
N ASN A 114 -0.25 -1.51 22.56
CA ASN A 114 0.75 -2.36 23.20
C ASN A 114 1.64 -1.58 24.18
N GLU A 115 1.86 -0.28 23.95
CA GLU A 115 2.71 0.54 24.82
C GLU A 115 2.01 0.86 26.13
N GLN A 116 0.73 1.22 26.04
CA GLN A 116 -0.08 1.58 27.20
C GLN A 116 -0.83 0.39 27.83
N ALA A 117 -0.74 -0.79 27.21
CA ALA A 117 -1.46 -2.00 27.57
C ALA A 117 -2.97 -1.76 27.80
N LYS A 118 -3.58 -0.93 26.95
CA LYS A 118 -4.98 -0.50 27.06
C LYS A 118 -5.65 -0.40 25.69
N VAL A 119 -6.97 -0.35 25.69
CA VAL A 119 -7.76 -0.06 24.49
C VAL A 119 -7.52 1.40 24.09
N ARG A 120 -7.31 1.64 22.81
CA ARG A 120 -7.21 2.99 22.25
C ARG A 120 -8.55 3.71 22.44
N PRO A 121 -8.59 4.92 23.04
CA PRO A 121 -9.84 5.61 23.33
C PRO A 121 -10.74 5.82 22.10
N SER A 122 -10.15 6.03 20.92
CA SER A 122 -10.90 6.20 19.66
C SER A 122 -11.61 4.94 19.17
N TYR A 123 -11.36 3.79 19.79
CA TYR A 123 -11.90 2.48 19.41
C TYR A 123 -12.67 1.81 20.55
N ALA A 124 -12.88 2.47 21.69
CA ALA A 124 -13.60 1.90 22.83
C ALA A 124 -15.04 1.52 22.43
N ASP A 125 -15.82 2.48 21.93
CA ASP A 125 -17.21 2.23 21.47
C ASP A 125 -17.30 1.14 20.39
N VAL A 126 -16.28 1.08 19.53
CA VAL A 126 -16.21 0.09 18.45
C VAL A 126 -15.98 -1.31 19.02
N LEU A 127 -15.15 -1.42 20.05
CA LEU A 127 -14.88 -2.68 20.73
C LEU A 127 -16.08 -3.14 21.56
N ASP A 128 -16.76 -2.23 22.25
CA ASP A 128 -17.99 -2.52 22.98
C ASP A 128 -19.07 -3.04 22.03
N SER A 129 -19.27 -2.34 20.91
CA SER A 129 -20.19 -2.78 19.84
C SER A 129 -19.83 -4.14 19.27
N TYR A 130 -18.53 -4.46 19.15
CA TYR A 130 -18.10 -5.79 18.72
C TYR A 130 -18.49 -6.85 19.75
N ILE A 131 -18.20 -6.61 21.02
CA ILE A 131 -18.44 -7.54 22.11
C ILE A 131 -19.93 -7.85 22.26
N ASP A 132 -20.78 -6.84 22.23
CA ASP A 132 -22.22 -7.01 22.41
C ASP A 132 -22.88 -7.79 21.25
N ASN A 133 -22.36 -7.62 20.04
CA ASN A 133 -22.93 -8.28 18.86
C ASN A 133 -22.36 -9.68 18.62
N TYR A 134 -21.10 -9.91 19.00
CA TYR A 134 -20.33 -11.08 18.58
C TYR A 134 -19.77 -11.94 19.72
N THR A 135 -20.01 -11.55 20.96
CA THR A 135 -19.76 -12.37 22.14
C THR A 135 -21.03 -12.47 22.98
N SER A 136 -21.08 -13.47 23.86
CA SER A 136 -22.15 -13.63 24.86
C SER A 136 -21.92 -12.81 26.12
N ILE A 137 -20.83 -12.04 26.18
CA ILE A 137 -20.49 -11.15 27.27
C ILE A 137 -21.05 -9.77 26.94
N ASN A 138 -21.59 -9.06 27.93
CA ASN A 138 -22.04 -7.69 27.77
C ASN A 138 -20.88 -6.73 28.06
N SER A 139 -20.60 -5.82 27.14
CA SER A 139 -19.54 -4.81 27.25
C SER A 139 -19.63 -4.00 28.54
N SER A 140 -20.85 -3.68 28.98
CA SER A 140 -21.11 -2.95 30.23
C SER A 140 -20.66 -3.69 31.51
N THR A 141 -20.36 -4.99 31.43
CA THR A 141 -19.82 -5.77 32.56
C THR A 141 -18.28 -5.77 32.62
N LEU A 142 -17.62 -5.21 31.60
CA LEU A 142 -16.17 -5.10 31.52
C LEU A 142 -15.75 -3.78 32.17
N ASN A 143 -15.31 -3.86 33.43
CA ASN A 143 -14.98 -2.68 34.22
C ASN A 143 -13.56 -2.15 33.96
N ASN A 144 -12.67 -2.97 33.38
CA ASN A 144 -11.28 -2.60 33.13
C ASN A 144 -10.85 -2.89 31.68
N ASN A 145 -9.99 -2.02 31.13
CA ASN A 145 -9.38 -2.18 29.80
C ASN A 145 -8.70 -3.55 29.58
N THR A 146 -8.28 -4.25 30.65
CA THR A 146 -7.66 -5.56 30.59
C THR A 146 -8.63 -6.72 30.36
N ASP A 147 -9.91 -6.54 30.68
CA ASP A 147 -10.92 -7.62 30.68
C ASP A 147 -11.43 -7.93 29.26
N TYR A 148 -11.14 -7.02 28.32
CA TYR A 148 -11.45 -7.15 26.91
C TYR A 148 -10.65 -8.25 26.20
N LEU A 149 -9.39 -8.47 26.58
CA LEU A 149 -8.55 -9.46 25.91
C LEU A 149 -9.02 -10.91 26.14
N PRO A 150 -9.29 -11.34 27.39
CA PRO A 150 -9.87 -12.66 27.64
C PRO A 150 -11.25 -12.84 26.98
N ALA A 151 -12.05 -11.79 26.87
CA ALA A 151 -13.35 -11.83 26.19
C ALA A 151 -13.20 -12.12 24.69
N LEU A 152 -12.21 -11.51 24.04
CA LEU A 152 -11.89 -11.76 22.64
C LEU A 152 -11.27 -13.15 22.40
N ASP A 153 -10.46 -13.64 23.32
CA ASP A 153 -9.79 -14.94 23.14
C ASP A 153 -10.71 -16.13 23.44
N ASN A 154 -11.85 -15.91 24.12
CA ASN A 154 -12.79 -16.96 24.51
C ASN A 154 -13.81 -17.32 23.41
N LEU A 155 -13.44 -18.25 22.54
CA LEU A 155 -14.30 -18.75 21.45
C LEU A 155 -15.60 -19.43 21.89
N SER A 156 -15.61 -20.07 23.07
CA SER A 156 -16.81 -20.74 23.61
C SER A 156 -17.97 -19.77 23.86
N LYS A 157 -17.64 -18.48 24.00
CA LYS A 157 -18.58 -17.39 24.21
C LYS A 157 -18.90 -16.63 22.94
N SER A 158 -18.41 -17.05 21.78
CA SER A 158 -18.69 -16.38 20.51
C SER A 158 -20.17 -16.50 20.12
N LYS A 159 -20.69 -15.45 19.50
CA LYS A 159 -22.08 -15.34 19.03
C LYS A 159 -22.10 -14.73 17.62
N GLY A 160 -23.18 -15.02 16.88
CA GLY A 160 -23.44 -14.43 15.56
C GLY A 160 -22.57 -15.02 14.46
N GLU A 161 -22.83 -14.61 13.22
CA GLU A 161 -22.14 -15.16 12.06
C GLU A 161 -20.70 -14.62 11.92
N ASP A 162 -19.75 -15.51 11.62
CA ASP A 162 -18.34 -15.19 11.39
C ASP A 162 -18.14 -14.23 10.20
N SER A 163 -19.01 -14.31 9.18
CA SER A 163 -19.04 -13.40 8.04
C SER A 163 -19.25 -11.95 8.47
N ASN A 164 -20.25 -11.70 9.32
CA ASN A 164 -20.59 -10.36 9.79
C ASN A 164 -19.48 -9.80 10.69
N ALA A 165 -18.92 -10.64 11.56
CA ALA A 165 -17.79 -10.27 12.38
C ALA A 165 -16.54 -9.95 11.56
N PHE A 166 -16.26 -10.74 10.52
CA PHE A 166 -15.18 -10.47 9.58
C PHE A 166 -15.37 -9.10 8.93
N TYR A 167 -16.54 -8.82 8.34
CA TYR A 167 -16.79 -7.54 7.67
C TYR A 167 -16.78 -6.36 8.63
N PHE A 168 -17.21 -6.55 9.88
CA PHE A 168 -17.08 -5.54 10.92
C PHE A 168 -15.62 -5.14 11.14
N VAL A 169 -14.75 -6.13 11.42
CA VAL A 169 -13.30 -5.90 11.64
C VAL A 169 -12.63 -5.37 10.37
N TYR A 170 -13.03 -5.87 9.21
CA TYR A 170 -12.56 -5.43 7.91
C TYR A 170 -12.85 -3.93 7.71
N ASN A 171 -14.10 -3.47 7.93
CA ASN A 171 -14.47 -2.08 7.73
C ASN A 171 -13.72 -1.11 8.66
N ILE A 172 -13.51 -1.49 9.91
CA ILE A 172 -12.72 -0.71 10.87
C ILE A 172 -11.26 -0.64 10.41
N SER A 173 -10.69 -1.79 10.05
CA SER A 173 -9.32 -1.87 9.54
C SER A 173 -9.12 -1.06 8.26
N ASN A 174 -10.13 -1.01 7.41
CA ASN A 174 -10.12 -0.31 6.13
C ASN A 174 -10.07 1.22 6.27
N THR A 175 -10.44 1.75 7.43
CA THR A 175 -10.45 3.19 7.73
C THR A 175 -9.48 3.60 8.83
N ASN A 176 -8.71 2.65 9.37
CA ASN A 176 -7.65 2.90 10.35
C ASN A 176 -6.54 3.79 9.76
N ASN A 177 -5.81 4.52 10.61
CA ASN A 177 -4.61 5.28 10.22
C ASN A 177 -4.84 6.25 9.03
N LYS A 178 -5.93 7.04 9.07
CA LYS A 178 -6.34 7.94 7.98
C LYS A 178 -5.23 8.88 7.47
N ASN A 179 -4.33 9.33 8.35
CA ASN A 179 -3.22 10.20 7.96
C ASN A 179 -2.22 9.46 7.06
N TRP A 180 -1.88 8.21 7.39
CA TRP A 180 -1.00 7.37 6.59
C TRP A 180 -1.65 6.95 5.27
N LEU A 181 -2.97 6.72 5.28
CA LEU A 181 -3.73 6.48 4.06
C LEU A 181 -3.60 7.66 3.10
N LYS A 182 -3.80 8.89 3.59
CA LYS A 182 -3.64 10.11 2.78
C LYS A 182 -2.21 10.30 2.28
N ALA A 183 -1.22 10.06 3.14
CA ALA A 183 0.20 10.17 2.78
C ALA A 183 0.58 9.18 1.66
N SER A 184 0.22 7.91 1.81
CA SER A 184 0.39 6.87 0.77
C SER A 184 -0.26 7.29 -0.55
N LEU A 185 -1.50 7.79 -0.50
CA LEU A 185 -2.22 8.25 -1.68
C LEU A 185 -1.52 9.43 -2.38
N ALA A 186 -1.04 10.40 -1.61
CA ALA A 186 -0.33 11.56 -2.16
C ALA A 186 0.93 11.12 -2.93
N PHE A 187 1.69 10.18 -2.39
CA PHE A 187 2.86 9.63 -3.08
C PHE A 187 2.50 8.88 -4.37
N TYR A 188 1.42 8.09 -4.38
CA TYR A 188 0.91 7.50 -5.61
C TYR A 188 0.58 8.56 -6.66
N ILE A 189 -0.14 9.62 -6.27
CA ILE A 189 -0.53 10.70 -7.17
C ILE A 189 0.69 11.39 -7.76
N ILE A 190 1.68 11.74 -6.94
CA ILE A 190 2.91 12.39 -7.40
C ILE A 190 3.66 11.46 -8.38
N GLY A 191 3.76 10.17 -8.08
CA GLY A 191 4.38 9.19 -8.99
C GLY A 191 3.68 9.12 -10.35
N PHE A 192 2.34 9.14 -10.37
CA PHE A 192 1.56 9.18 -11.61
C PHE A 192 1.75 10.48 -12.40
N ILE A 193 1.85 11.63 -11.71
CA ILE A 193 2.14 12.91 -12.35
C ILE A 193 3.50 12.86 -13.05
N CYS A 194 4.54 12.31 -12.40
CA CYS A 194 5.85 12.15 -13.02
C CYS A 194 5.79 11.27 -14.28
N LEU A 195 5.07 10.14 -14.24
CA LEU A 195 4.88 9.29 -15.43
C LEU A 195 4.11 10.01 -16.55
N LEU A 196 3.09 10.78 -16.21
CA LEU A 196 2.32 11.55 -17.18
C LEU A 196 3.20 12.60 -17.87
N MET A 197 4.05 13.30 -17.11
CA MET A 197 5.03 14.23 -17.67
C MET A 197 5.97 13.55 -18.65
N ILE A 198 6.49 12.36 -18.30
CA ILE A 198 7.34 11.57 -19.21
C ILE A 198 6.60 11.23 -20.51
N ALA A 199 5.35 10.78 -20.41
CA ALA A 199 4.55 10.45 -21.59
C ALA A 199 4.35 11.68 -22.50
N ILE A 200 4.04 12.85 -21.91
CA ILE A 200 3.89 14.12 -22.64
C ILE A 200 5.21 14.53 -23.31
N SER A 201 6.34 14.44 -22.61
CA SER A 201 7.67 14.73 -23.17
C SER A 201 7.99 13.82 -24.36
N ASN A 202 7.73 12.53 -24.24
CA ASN A 202 7.96 11.56 -25.31
C ASN A 202 7.10 11.86 -26.54
N ILE A 203 5.81 12.11 -26.35
CA ILE A 203 4.89 12.46 -27.45
C ILE A 203 5.35 13.75 -28.14
N SER A 204 5.71 14.77 -27.34
CA SER A 204 6.18 16.07 -27.86
C SER A 204 7.47 15.93 -28.68
N PHE A 205 8.38 15.05 -28.24
CA PHE A 205 9.61 14.75 -28.98
C PHE A 205 9.31 14.11 -30.33
N VAL A 206 8.43 13.11 -30.38
CA VAL A 206 8.04 12.43 -31.63
C VAL A 206 7.41 13.41 -32.60
N ILE A 207 6.49 14.26 -32.14
CA ILE A 207 5.86 15.29 -32.98
C ILE A 207 6.91 16.24 -33.55
N LYS A 208 7.86 16.73 -32.73
CA LYS A 208 8.94 17.60 -33.21
C LYS A 208 9.89 16.93 -34.17
N SER A 209 10.07 15.61 -34.09
CA SER A 209 10.93 14.88 -35.02
C SER A 209 10.30 14.62 -36.40
N MET A 210 8.98 14.81 -36.53
CA MET A 210 8.25 14.63 -37.79
C MET A 210 8.16 15.91 -38.64
N TYR A 211 8.50 17.08 -38.08
CA TYR A 211 8.49 18.39 -38.75
C TYR A 211 9.89 18.99 -38.79
#